data_AF-A0A3E2NUA5-F1
#
_entry.id   AF-A0A3E2NUA5-F1
#
_cell.length_a   1.000
_cell.length_b   1.000
_cell.length_c   1.000
_cell.angle_alpha   90.00
_cell.angle_beta   90.00
_cell.angle_gamma   90.00
#
_symmetry.space_group_name_H-M   'P 1'
#
loop_
_entity.id
_entity.type
_entity.pdbx_description
1 polymer ?
#
loop_
_entity_poly.entity_id
_entity_poly.type
_entity_poly.pdbx_seq_one_letter_code
_entity_poly.pdbx_strand_id
1 'polypeptide(L)'
;MNNKTQKNCNNCGAQVFTQAGNKIKCDYCGSILEDNNLEVSAKPQNALGNSTPSIKPPTVQETKPDSGTGIIIVAFIIILIFAIVMGVNNRSHSNQSSYSDTLLADSINSPDKPNTTKNSADETPTYVKTALEEMKPVQVNVSVFKKLYRNAWKKKDPFSGSTVVYDKSSPRYVNYNGVFAYINMESTGMELRFCIQYTADEWLFIKNMTFNAGGENFYYAPVFKTDNGAGAIWEWSDDAVSDADLPMLIKIATSKKAKVKYEGDKYFKVVNISKAQQLALKKQLQIYKGLLLKYDK
;
A
#
# COMPACT_ATOMS: atom_id res chain seq x y z
N MET A 1 39.86 2.86 -11.84
CA MET A 1 38.43 2.45 -11.87
C MET A 1 37.98 2.32 -10.42
N ASN A 2 37.12 3.22 -9.93
CA ASN A 2 36.64 3.15 -8.55
C ASN A 2 35.60 2.03 -8.44
N ASN A 3 35.95 0.93 -7.76
CA ASN A 3 35.02 -0.16 -7.44
C ASN A 3 33.88 0.40 -6.58
N LYS A 4 32.71 0.63 -7.19
CA LYS A 4 31.47 0.92 -6.46
C LYS A 4 30.81 -0.42 -6.15
N THR A 5 30.64 -0.73 -4.87
CA THR A 5 29.92 -1.95 -4.44
C THR A 5 28.44 -1.61 -4.31
N GLN A 6 27.59 -2.35 -5.04
CA GLN A 6 26.14 -2.24 -4.94
C GLN A 6 25.65 -2.99 -3.70
N LYS A 7 24.91 -2.30 -2.82
CA LYS A 7 24.27 -2.89 -1.63
C LYS A 7 22.80 -2.48 -1.58
N ASN A 8 21.96 -3.29 -0.93
CA ASN A 8 20.57 -2.91 -0.67
C ASN A 8 20.48 -2.14 0.65
N CYS A 9 19.69 -1.08 0.69
CA CYS A 9 19.43 -0.33 1.91
C CYS A 9 18.65 -1.21 2.89
N ASN A 10 19.23 -1.51 4.04
CA ASN A 10 18.61 -2.36 5.08
C ASN A 10 17.25 -1.86 5.58
N ASN A 11 16.93 -0.58 5.35
CA ASN A 11 15.68 0.03 5.79
C ASN A 11 14.58 0.08 4.70
N CYS A 12 14.93 0.16 3.41
CA CYS A 12 13.91 0.30 2.34
C CYS A 12 14.12 -0.60 1.13
N GLY A 13 15.17 -1.44 1.12
CA GLY A 13 15.51 -2.31 0.00
C GLY A 13 16.12 -1.62 -1.20
N ALA A 14 16.10 -0.28 -1.27
CA ALA A 14 16.64 0.45 -2.42
C ALA A 14 18.12 0.13 -2.65
N GLN A 15 18.50 -0.07 -3.91
CA GLN A 15 19.89 -0.25 -4.30
C GLN A 15 20.65 1.06 -4.06
N VAL A 16 21.74 0.97 -3.30
CA VAL A 16 22.67 2.07 -3.04
C VAL A 16 24.05 1.69 -3.54
N PHE A 17 24.75 2.66 -4.11
CA PHE A 17 26.12 2.48 -4.58
C PHE A 17 27.09 2.99 -3.53
N THR A 18 27.90 2.07 -3.00
CA THR A 18 28.87 2.38 -1.95
C THR A 18 30.28 2.55 -2.49
N GLN A 19 30.99 3.54 -1.96
CA GLN A 19 32.45 3.64 -2.04
C GLN A 19 32.99 3.34 -0.65
N ALA A 20 34.02 2.49 -0.58
CA ALA A 20 34.57 2.00 0.67
C ALA A 20 34.86 3.14 1.66
N GLY A 21 34.34 3.01 2.89
CA GLY A 21 34.64 3.92 4.01
C GLY A 21 33.72 5.13 4.20
N ASN A 22 32.64 5.29 3.43
CA ASN A 22 31.72 6.44 3.57
C ASN A 22 30.37 6.08 4.19
N LYS A 23 29.87 6.95 5.09
CA LYS A 23 28.47 6.96 5.53
C LYS A 23 27.58 7.39 4.37
N ILE A 24 26.69 6.52 3.90
CA ILE A 24 25.83 6.82 2.74
C ILE A 24 24.41 7.02 3.22
N LYS A 25 23.87 8.20 2.92
CA LYS A 25 22.45 8.48 3.07
C LYS A 25 21.71 7.86 1.88
N CYS A 26 20.78 6.96 2.16
CA CYS A 26 19.89 6.43 1.15
C CYS A 26 19.02 7.57 0.60
N ASP A 27 19.08 7.82 -0.71
CA ASP A 27 18.31 8.90 -1.36
C ASP A 27 16.80 8.69 -1.24
N TYR A 28 16.38 7.43 -1.03
CA TYR A 28 14.97 7.06 -0.94
C TYR A 28 14.41 7.25 0.48
N CYS A 29 15.01 6.59 1.48
CA CYS A 29 14.47 6.60 2.85
C CYS A 29 15.27 7.47 3.84
N GLY A 30 16.34 8.11 3.39
CA GLY A 30 17.18 8.95 4.23
C GLY A 30 17.99 8.22 5.31
N SER A 31 17.93 6.88 5.39
CA SER A 31 18.75 6.09 6.31
C SER A 31 20.23 6.24 6.01
N ILE A 32 21.04 6.36 7.05
CA ILE A 32 22.49 6.38 6.95
C ILE A 32 22.99 4.94 7.07
N LEU A 33 23.72 4.47 6.07
CA LEU A 33 24.37 3.16 6.01
C LEU A 33 25.86 3.34 6.32
N GLU A 34 26.38 2.58 7.28
CA GLU A 34 27.81 2.57 7.62
C GLU A 34 28.46 1.32 7.02
N ASP A 35 29.55 1.50 6.27
CA ASP A 35 30.31 0.41 5.67
C ASP A 35 31.31 -0.14 6.70
N ASN A 36 30.84 -1.05 7.57
CA ASN A 36 31.72 -1.74 8.51
C ASN A 36 32.49 -2.85 7.78
N ASN A 37 33.55 -2.48 7.05
CA ASN A 37 34.59 -3.43 6.67
C ASN A 37 35.51 -3.66 7.88
N LEU A 38 35.11 -4.57 8.76
CA LEU A 38 36.00 -5.28 9.67
C LEU A 38 35.68 -6.77 9.56
N GLU A 39 36.36 -7.44 8.64
CA GLU A 39 36.65 -8.86 8.81
C GLU A 39 37.58 -9.00 10.02
N VAL A 40 37.04 -9.54 11.12
CA VAL A 40 37.84 -10.35 12.04
C VAL A 40 37.10 -11.67 12.22
N SER A 41 37.61 -12.67 11.51
CA SER A 41 37.41 -14.08 11.80
C SER A 41 37.83 -14.37 13.23
N ALA A 42 36.90 -14.84 14.06
CA ALA A 42 37.21 -15.51 15.32
C ALA A 42 36.11 -16.53 15.64
N LYS A 43 36.33 -17.75 15.17
CA LYS A 43 35.63 -18.97 15.60
C LYS A 43 36.06 -19.31 17.04
N PRO A 44 35.15 -19.52 18.01
CA PRO A 44 35.55 -20.11 19.28
C PRO A 44 35.87 -21.59 19.09
N GLN A 45 37.12 -21.96 19.32
CA GLN A 45 37.52 -23.34 19.57
C GLN A 45 37.05 -23.71 20.98
N ASN A 46 36.18 -24.71 21.10
CA ASN A 46 36.11 -25.55 22.29
C ASN A 46 36.25 -27.00 21.85
N ALA A 47 37.38 -27.58 22.24
CA ALA A 47 37.64 -29.00 22.15
C ALA A 47 37.01 -29.70 23.35
N LEU A 48 36.13 -30.67 23.10
CA LEU A 48 36.00 -31.86 23.93
C LEU A 48 35.51 -32.98 23.02
N GLY A 49 36.30 -34.06 22.96
CA GLY A 49 36.08 -35.18 22.06
C GLY A 49 34.84 -35.99 22.41
N ASN A 50 34.28 -36.63 21.39
CA ASN A 50 34.03 -38.07 21.41
C ASN A 50 33.72 -38.57 19.99
N SER A 51 34.31 -39.73 19.71
CA SER A 51 34.32 -40.50 18.47
C SER A 51 33.01 -41.25 18.21
N THR A 52 32.49 -41.22 16.99
CA THR A 52 31.84 -42.38 16.28
C THR A 52 31.52 -42.01 14.80
N PRO A 53 31.27 -42.96 13.88
CA PRO A 53 31.94 -42.99 12.59
C PRO A 53 31.09 -42.48 11.42
N SER A 54 31.81 -42.10 10.36
CA SER A 54 31.33 -41.65 9.07
C SER A 54 30.46 -42.70 8.35
N ILE A 55 29.17 -42.40 8.20
CA ILE A 55 28.28 -43.09 7.24
C ILE A 55 28.32 -42.29 5.94
N LYS A 56 28.85 -42.89 4.86
CA LYS A 56 28.78 -42.36 3.49
C LYS A 56 27.31 -42.24 3.05
N PRO A 57 26.89 -41.15 2.39
CA PRO A 57 25.60 -41.12 1.72
C PRO A 57 25.56 -42.11 0.55
N PRO A 58 24.46 -42.84 0.33
CA PRO A 58 24.32 -43.71 -0.83
C PRO A 58 24.14 -42.88 -2.12
N THR A 59 24.83 -43.33 -3.16
CA THR A 59 24.70 -42.88 -4.54
C THR A 59 23.27 -43.10 -5.04
N VAL A 60 22.54 -42.02 -5.34
CA VAL A 60 21.24 -42.09 -6.02
C VAL A 60 21.48 -42.07 -7.53
N GLN A 61 21.07 -43.15 -8.20
CA GLN A 61 21.02 -43.25 -9.66
C GLN A 61 19.87 -42.39 -10.19
N GLU A 62 20.14 -41.58 -11.20
CA GLU A 62 19.13 -40.84 -11.96
C GLU A 62 18.26 -41.83 -12.75
N THR A 63 16.96 -41.92 -12.43
CA THR A 63 15.96 -42.52 -13.31
C THR A 63 15.22 -41.44 -14.07
N LYS A 64 15.35 -41.47 -15.39
CA LYS A 64 14.63 -40.69 -16.40
C LYS A 64 13.10 -40.90 -16.27
N PRO A 65 12.24 -39.87 -16.30
CA PRO A 65 10.80 -40.07 -16.30
C PRO A 65 10.33 -40.58 -17.66
N ASP A 66 9.64 -41.72 -17.62
CA ASP A 66 9.02 -42.38 -18.76
C ASP A 66 7.73 -41.64 -19.18
N SER A 67 7.56 -41.52 -20.48
CA SER A 67 6.48 -40.82 -21.14
C SER A 67 5.23 -41.69 -21.19
N GLY A 68 4.12 -41.22 -20.61
CA GLY A 68 2.80 -41.70 -21.01
C GLY A 68 1.80 -41.90 -19.87
N THR A 69 1.34 -40.83 -19.23
CA THR A 69 0.03 -40.81 -18.53
C THR A 69 -0.43 -39.39 -18.16
N GLY A 70 -0.18 -38.39 -19.03
CA GLY A 70 -0.38 -36.97 -18.69
C GLY A 70 -1.38 -36.18 -19.54
N ILE A 71 -2.17 -36.81 -20.42
CA ILE A 71 -3.00 -36.07 -21.39
C ILE A 71 -4.51 -36.20 -21.12
N ILE A 72 -4.98 -37.18 -20.34
CA ILE A 72 -6.43 -37.39 -20.15
C ILE A 72 -7.03 -36.49 -19.05
N ILE A 73 -6.25 -36.01 -18.08
CA ILE A 73 -6.79 -35.24 -16.94
C ILE A 73 -7.01 -33.74 -17.27
N VAL A 74 -6.28 -33.19 -18.24
CA VAL A 74 -6.39 -31.75 -18.60
C VAL A 74 -7.65 -31.45 -19.42
N ALA A 75 -8.18 -32.43 -20.17
CA ALA A 75 -9.39 -32.25 -20.97
C ALA A 75 -10.68 -32.16 -20.11
N PHE A 76 -10.75 -32.85 -18.97
CA PHE A 76 -11.94 -32.84 -18.11
C PHE A 76 -12.08 -31.55 -17.28
N ILE A 77 -10.98 -30.87 -16.94
CA ILE A 77 -11.02 -29.62 -16.17
C ILE A 77 -11.50 -28.45 -17.04
N ILE A 78 -11.19 -28.45 -18.33
CA ILE A 78 -11.62 -27.39 -19.26
C ILE A 78 -13.13 -27.50 -19.58
N ILE A 79 -13.70 -28.71 -19.65
CA ILE A 79 -15.14 -28.92 -19.90
C ILE A 79 -15.99 -28.52 -18.68
N LEU A 80 -15.48 -28.70 -17.45
CA LEU A 80 -16.18 -28.29 -16.22
C LEU A 80 -16.24 -26.76 -16.03
N ILE A 81 -15.24 -26.03 -16.53
CA ILE A 81 -15.26 -24.55 -16.52
C ILE A 81 -16.24 -23.99 -17.55
N PHE A 82 -16.42 -24.66 -18.70
CA PHE A 82 -17.35 -24.20 -19.75
C PHE A 82 -18.84 -24.44 -19.40
N ALA A 83 -19.16 -25.46 -18.60
CA ALA A 83 -20.52 -25.73 -18.15
C ALA A 83 -21.04 -24.73 -17.10
N ILE A 84 -20.15 -24.08 -16.33
CA ILE A 84 -20.55 -23.08 -15.32
C ILE A 84 -20.88 -21.73 -15.98
N VAL A 85 -20.29 -21.42 -17.14
CA VAL A 85 -20.51 -20.15 -17.85
C VAL A 85 -21.84 -20.11 -18.63
N MET A 86 -22.50 -21.25 -18.86
CA MET A 86 -23.79 -21.32 -19.58
C MET A 86 -25.00 -21.66 -18.68
N GLY A 87 -24.81 -21.80 -17.37
CA GLY A 87 -25.84 -22.30 -16.44
C GLY A 87 -26.53 -21.26 -15.54
N VAL A 88 -26.16 -19.97 -15.59
CA VAL A 88 -26.71 -18.93 -14.68
C VAL A 88 -27.68 -17.97 -15.40
N ASN A 89 -28.22 -18.35 -16.56
CA ASN A 89 -29.28 -17.58 -17.22
C ASN A 89 -30.64 -18.28 -17.13
N ASN A 90 -31.22 -18.31 -15.92
CA ASN A 90 -32.66 -18.12 -15.65
C ASN A 90 -33.03 -18.57 -14.23
N ARG A 91 -33.21 -17.61 -13.33
CA ARG A 91 -34.42 -17.56 -12.48
C ARG A 91 -34.59 -16.18 -11.84
N SER A 92 -35.58 -15.48 -12.40
CA SER A 92 -36.24 -14.28 -11.89
C SER A 92 -36.95 -14.55 -10.57
N HIS A 93 -36.86 -13.60 -9.62
CA HIS A 93 -37.97 -12.84 -9.02
C HIS A 93 -37.35 -11.84 -8.02
N SER A 94 -37.25 -10.55 -8.34
CA SER A 94 -38.28 -9.49 -8.39
C SER A 94 -38.24 -8.63 -7.12
N ASN A 95 -37.80 -7.37 -7.27
CA ASN A 95 -38.47 -6.19 -6.73
C ASN A 95 -37.81 -4.96 -7.35
N GLN A 96 -38.41 -4.51 -8.47
CA GLN A 96 -38.05 -3.28 -9.14
C GLN A 96 -39.27 -2.36 -9.02
N SER A 97 -39.14 -1.31 -8.21
CA SER A 97 -40.10 -0.22 -8.16
C SER A 97 -40.00 0.57 -9.46
N SER A 98 -41.12 0.61 -10.18
CA SER A 98 -41.34 1.23 -11.47
C SER A 98 -41.08 2.74 -11.46
N TYR A 99 -40.22 3.20 -12.36
CA TYR A 99 -40.24 4.57 -12.88
C TYR A 99 -41.00 4.51 -14.20
N SER A 100 -42.19 5.10 -14.25
CA SER A 100 -42.99 5.25 -15.46
C SER A 100 -42.64 6.57 -16.14
N ASP A 101 -41.99 6.51 -17.29
CA ASP A 101 -42.03 7.59 -18.27
C ASP A 101 -43.37 7.49 -19.02
N THR A 102 -44.15 8.56 -18.99
CA THR A 102 -45.21 8.78 -19.98
C THR A 102 -45.06 10.19 -20.50
N LEU A 103 -44.65 10.27 -21.76
CA LEU A 103 -44.72 11.47 -22.57
C LEU A 103 -46.19 11.89 -22.71
N LEU A 104 -46.53 13.08 -22.24
CA LEU A 104 -47.57 13.90 -22.84
C LEU A 104 -47.05 15.34 -22.92
N ALA A 105 -46.83 15.77 -24.16
CA ALA A 105 -46.79 17.17 -24.52
C ALA A 105 -48.22 17.72 -24.50
N ASP A 106 -48.39 18.87 -23.87
CA ASP A 106 -49.11 20.05 -24.36
C ASP A 106 -49.79 20.82 -23.22
N SER A 107 -49.61 22.14 -23.28
CA SER A 107 -50.53 23.20 -22.83
C SER A 107 -49.87 24.27 -21.94
N ILE A 108 -50.06 25.49 -22.41
CA ILE A 108 -49.55 26.78 -21.99
C ILE A 108 -50.58 27.43 -21.06
N ASN A 109 -50.18 27.90 -19.86
CA ASN A 109 -50.43 29.26 -19.30
C ASN A 109 -50.33 29.37 -17.74
N SER A 110 -49.55 30.37 -17.32
CA SER A 110 -49.37 31.15 -16.06
C SER A 110 -50.51 31.25 -15.01
N PRO A 111 -50.33 31.94 -13.82
CA PRO A 111 -49.12 32.43 -13.11
C PRO A 111 -49.13 32.17 -11.57
N ASP A 112 -48.11 32.72 -10.87
CA ASP A 112 -48.02 33.06 -9.42
C ASP A 112 -47.42 32.03 -8.43
N LYS A 113 -46.14 32.21 -8.07
CA LYS A 113 -45.66 32.99 -6.89
C LYS A 113 -44.22 32.56 -6.52
N PRO A 114 -43.28 33.49 -6.27
CA PRO A 114 -41.87 33.14 -6.05
C PRO A 114 -41.71 32.61 -4.63
N ASN A 115 -41.46 31.30 -4.48
CA ASN A 115 -40.96 30.78 -3.22
C ASN A 115 -39.44 30.76 -3.27
N THR A 116 -38.87 31.66 -2.48
CA THR A 116 -37.43 31.85 -2.27
C THR A 116 -36.85 30.60 -1.62
N THR A 117 -36.36 29.65 -2.41
CA THR A 117 -35.56 28.55 -1.89
C THR A 117 -34.20 29.11 -1.47
N LYS A 118 -34.04 29.30 -0.16
CA LYS A 118 -32.76 29.60 0.47
C LYS A 118 -31.79 28.46 0.15
N ASN A 119 -30.66 28.82 -0.46
CA ASN A 119 -29.58 27.92 -0.84
C ASN A 119 -29.04 27.14 0.39
N SER A 120 -29.16 25.81 0.35
CA SER A 120 -28.51 24.86 1.25
C SER A 120 -27.06 24.60 0.81
N ALA A 121 -26.23 25.64 0.78
CA ALA A 121 -24.90 25.60 0.17
C ALA A 121 -23.71 25.58 1.17
N ASP A 122 -23.96 25.47 2.48
CA ASP A 122 -22.88 25.70 3.48
C ASP A 122 -22.76 24.63 4.57
N GLU A 123 -23.49 23.51 4.46
CA GLU A 123 -23.28 22.41 5.40
C GLU A 123 -22.07 21.57 4.96
N THR A 124 -20.96 21.74 5.68
CA THR A 124 -19.80 20.85 5.56
C THR A 124 -20.25 19.40 5.72
N PRO A 125 -19.96 18.49 4.76
CA PRO A 125 -20.41 17.11 4.82
C PRO A 125 -19.99 16.41 6.12
N THR A 126 -20.84 15.52 6.63
CA THR A 126 -20.59 14.80 7.90
C THR A 126 -19.24 14.09 7.93
N TYR A 127 -18.84 13.43 6.84
CA TYR A 127 -17.53 12.75 6.75
C TYR A 127 -16.35 13.72 6.93
N VAL A 128 -16.45 14.96 6.43
CA VAL A 128 -15.41 15.98 6.59
C VAL A 128 -15.31 16.38 8.06
N LYS A 129 -16.43 16.56 8.75
CA LYS A 129 -16.45 16.89 10.18
C LYS A 129 -15.79 15.78 10.99
N THR A 130 -16.19 14.52 10.77
CA THR A 130 -15.60 13.35 11.45
C THR A 130 -14.10 13.25 11.21
N ALA A 131 -13.65 13.36 9.95
CA ALA A 131 -12.23 13.30 9.63
C ALA A 131 -11.43 14.43 10.28
N LEU A 132 -11.95 15.66 10.30
CA LEU A 132 -11.28 16.80 10.93
C LEU A 132 -11.15 16.64 12.45
N GLU A 133 -12.16 16.06 13.10
CA GLU A 133 -12.16 15.75 14.52
C GLU A 133 -11.09 14.70 14.86
N GLU A 134 -11.04 13.59 14.12
CA GLU A 134 -10.00 12.55 14.29
C GLU A 134 -8.60 13.11 14.04
N MET A 135 -8.45 13.95 13.01
CA MET A 135 -7.17 14.55 12.63
C MET A 135 -6.72 15.72 13.51
N LYS A 136 -7.36 15.99 14.67
CA LYS A 136 -6.90 17.01 15.64
C LYS A 136 -5.40 16.89 16.01
N PRO A 137 -4.82 15.68 16.25
CA PRO A 137 -3.40 15.54 16.56
C PRO A 137 -2.47 15.95 15.41
N VAL A 138 -2.97 15.95 14.17
CA VAL A 138 -2.23 16.39 12.98
C VAL A 138 -2.33 17.91 12.86
N GLN A 139 -1.30 18.60 13.35
CA GLN A 139 -1.24 20.07 13.29
C GLN A 139 -0.88 20.55 11.89
N VAL A 140 -1.70 21.45 11.33
CA VAL A 140 -1.44 22.12 10.06
C VAL A 140 -2.03 23.52 10.10
N ASN A 141 -1.28 24.50 9.59
CA ASN A 141 -1.75 25.86 9.32
C ASN A 141 -1.59 26.16 7.82
N VAL A 142 -2.14 27.28 7.36
CA VAL A 142 -2.11 27.68 5.94
C VAL A 142 -0.70 27.73 5.36
N SER A 143 0.29 28.25 6.12
CA SER A 143 1.69 28.34 5.66
C SER A 143 2.33 26.97 5.47
N VAL A 144 2.18 26.09 6.47
CA VAL A 144 2.66 24.70 6.41
C VAL A 144 1.99 23.96 5.26
N PHE A 145 0.67 24.06 5.14
CA PHE A 145 -0.08 23.48 4.03
C PHE A 145 0.45 23.96 2.69
N LYS A 146 0.51 25.27 2.43
CA LYS A 146 0.95 25.83 1.15
C LYS A 146 2.37 25.40 0.81
N LYS A 147 3.27 25.31 1.80
CA LYS A 147 4.64 24.80 1.61
C LYS A 147 4.64 23.33 1.23
N LEU A 148 3.90 22.48 1.96
CA LEU A 148 3.85 21.04 1.70
C LEU A 148 3.18 20.75 0.36
N TYR A 149 2.01 21.33 0.12
CA TYR A 149 1.23 21.14 -1.09
C TYR A 149 1.99 21.59 -2.34
N ARG A 150 2.70 22.73 -2.29
CA ARG A 150 3.58 23.17 -3.40
C ARG A 150 4.70 22.18 -3.68
N ASN A 151 5.28 21.61 -2.62
CA ASN A 151 6.40 20.67 -2.73
C ASN A 151 5.98 19.23 -3.01
N ALA A 152 4.70 18.90 -2.91
CA ALA A 152 4.20 17.57 -3.22
C ALA A 152 4.40 17.23 -4.71
N TRP A 153 4.64 15.95 -4.99
CA TRP A 153 4.65 15.44 -6.36
C TRP A 153 3.20 15.25 -6.81
N LYS A 154 2.79 15.93 -7.89
CA LYS A 154 1.44 15.84 -8.44
C LYS A 154 1.48 15.14 -9.80
N LYS A 155 0.61 14.16 -10.00
CA LYS A 155 0.41 13.48 -11.27
C LYS A 155 -1.02 13.73 -11.73
N LYS A 156 -1.19 14.43 -12.85
CA LYS A 156 -2.48 14.62 -13.48
C LYS A 156 -2.73 13.48 -14.47
N ASP A 157 -3.89 12.86 -14.40
CA ASP A 157 -4.36 11.94 -15.41
C ASP A 157 -5.14 12.72 -16.48
N PRO A 158 -4.67 12.74 -17.75
CA PRO A 158 -5.39 13.43 -18.81
C PRO A 158 -6.72 12.78 -19.18
N PHE A 159 -6.94 11.49 -18.86
CA PHE A 159 -8.17 10.78 -19.24
C PHE A 159 -9.29 10.97 -18.23
N SER A 160 -9.01 10.77 -16.93
CA SER A 160 -10.00 11.01 -15.87
C SER A 160 -10.07 12.46 -15.42
N GLY A 161 -9.06 13.28 -15.74
CA GLY A 161 -8.91 14.63 -15.18
C GLY A 161 -8.48 14.65 -13.71
N SER A 162 -8.32 13.48 -13.08
CA SER A 162 -7.90 13.36 -11.68
C SER A 162 -6.48 13.89 -11.48
N THR A 163 -6.19 14.32 -10.25
CA THR A 163 -4.86 14.70 -9.82
C THR A 163 -4.50 13.95 -8.56
N VAL A 164 -3.43 13.15 -8.64
CA VAL A 164 -2.91 12.42 -7.50
C VAL A 164 -1.76 13.20 -6.86
N VAL A 165 -1.80 13.37 -5.55
CA VAL A 165 -0.83 14.14 -4.76
C VAL A 165 -0.06 13.21 -3.83
N TYR A 166 1.25 13.09 -4.06
CA TYR A 166 2.18 12.26 -3.31
C TYR A 166 3.17 13.12 -2.50
N ASP A 167 3.69 12.57 -1.40
CA ASP A 167 4.96 13.08 -0.87
C ASP A 167 6.09 12.76 -1.87
N LYS A 168 7.11 13.62 -1.95
CA LYS A 168 8.25 13.42 -2.85
C LYS A 168 9.04 12.14 -2.56
N SER A 169 9.01 11.64 -1.32
CA SER A 169 9.66 10.38 -0.95
C SER A 169 8.76 9.16 -1.13
N SER A 170 7.52 9.30 -1.62
CA SER A 170 6.68 8.15 -1.91
C SER A 170 7.33 7.29 -3.01
N PRO A 171 7.32 5.94 -2.87
CA PRO A 171 7.79 5.04 -3.92
C PRO A 171 7.10 5.30 -5.26
N ARG A 172 7.88 5.29 -6.34
CA ARG A 172 7.35 5.47 -7.71
C ARG A 172 6.88 4.17 -8.36
N TYR A 173 7.36 3.05 -7.84
CA TYR A 173 7.09 1.71 -8.33
C TYR A 173 6.75 0.81 -7.15
N VAL A 174 6.01 -0.26 -7.41
CA VAL A 174 5.51 -1.20 -6.38
C VAL A 174 6.57 -2.18 -5.87
N ASN A 175 7.69 -2.31 -6.57
CA ASN A 175 8.81 -3.19 -6.23
C ASN A 175 9.80 -2.57 -5.22
N TYR A 176 9.28 -1.74 -4.31
CA TYR A 176 10.04 -1.16 -3.19
C TYR A 176 9.25 -1.31 -1.89
N ASN A 177 9.96 -1.39 -0.76
CA ASN A 177 9.29 -1.42 0.54
C ASN A 177 8.70 -0.05 0.90
N GLY A 178 7.41 0.00 1.24
CA GLY A 178 6.66 1.24 1.41
C GLY A 178 5.51 1.13 2.41
N VAL A 179 5.39 2.14 3.28
CA VAL A 179 4.18 2.43 4.06
C VAL A 179 3.94 3.93 3.89
N PHE A 180 2.96 4.30 3.07
CA PHE A 180 2.73 5.69 2.71
C PHE A 180 1.27 5.94 2.33
N ALA A 181 0.91 7.21 2.18
CA ALA A 181 -0.40 7.61 1.69
C ALA A 181 -0.29 8.60 0.54
N TYR A 182 -1.33 8.69 -0.27
CA TYR A 182 -1.49 9.73 -1.28
C TYR A 182 -2.93 10.23 -1.32
N ILE A 183 -3.16 11.37 -1.97
CA ILE A 183 -4.49 11.96 -2.09
C ILE A 183 -4.88 11.90 -3.56
N ASN A 184 -5.95 11.19 -3.87
CA ASN A 184 -6.56 11.23 -5.19
C ASN A 184 -7.61 12.35 -5.20
N MET A 185 -7.48 13.31 -6.12
CA MET A 185 -8.44 14.40 -6.28
C MET A 185 -9.15 14.26 -7.62
N GLU A 186 -10.47 14.20 -7.57
CA GLU A 186 -11.36 14.09 -8.72
C GLU A 186 -12.33 15.27 -8.74
N SER A 187 -13.13 15.38 -9.81
CA SER A 187 -14.17 16.42 -9.90
C SER A 187 -15.25 16.27 -8.83
N THR A 188 -15.50 15.05 -8.38
CA THR A 188 -16.55 14.68 -7.42
C THR A 188 -16.09 14.76 -5.96
N GLY A 189 -14.79 14.82 -5.70
CA GLY A 189 -14.26 14.83 -4.34
C GLY A 189 -12.77 14.52 -4.26
N MET A 190 -12.31 14.19 -3.05
CA MET A 190 -10.96 13.73 -2.82
C MET A 190 -10.96 12.53 -1.88
N GLU A 191 -10.02 11.62 -2.09
CA GLU A 191 -9.86 10.40 -1.32
C GLU A 191 -8.41 10.32 -0.80
N LEU A 192 -8.25 10.05 0.50
CA LEU A 192 -6.97 9.64 1.05
C LEU A 192 -6.79 8.15 0.78
N ARG A 193 -5.69 7.74 0.16
CA ARG A 193 -5.38 6.34 -0.13
C ARG A 193 -4.15 5.89 0.63
N PHE A 194 -4.19 4.69 1.20
CA PHE A 194 -3.12 4.09 1.98
C PHE A 194 -2.49 2.94 1.21
N CYS A 195 -1.17 3.00 1.07
CA CYS A 195 -0.39 2.04 0.31
C CYS A 195 0.62 1.33 1.19
N ILE A 196 0.61 0.01 1.05
CA ILE A 196 1.58 -0.88 1.64
C ILE A 196 2.28 -1.63 0.51
N GLN A 197 3.61 -1.69 0.56
CA GLN A 197 4.41 -2.43 -0.38
C GLN A 197 5.47 -3.22 0.39
N TYR A 198 5.51 -4.52 0.15
CA TYR A 198 6.48 -5.47 0.69
C TYR A 198 7.25 -6.07 -0.47
N THR A 199 8.57 -5.94 -0.47
CA THR A 199 9.47 -6.52 -1.48
C THR A 199 10.51 -7.37 -0.78
N ALA A 200 10.65 -8.61 -1.25
CA ALA A 200 11.52 -9.63 -0.66
C ALA A 200 11.96 -10.67 -1.70
N ASP A 201 12.78 -11.63 -1.26
CA ASP A 201 13.19 -12.78 -2.05
C ASP A 201 12.21 -13.96 -1.92
N GLU A 202 11.42 -13.98 -0.85
CA GLU A 202 10.44 -15.04 -0.55
C GLU A 202 9.05 -14.46 -0.29
N TRP A 203 8.04 -15.15 -0.83
CA TRP A 203 6.63 -14.82 -0.64
C TRP A 203 6.18 -15.05 0.79
N LEU A 204 5.42 -14.11 1.34
CA LEU A 204 4.61 -14.35 2.54
C LEU A 204 3.17 -14.74 2.17
N PHE A 205 2.66 -14.28 1.03
CA PHE A 205 1.24 -14.31 0.68
C PHE A 205 0.40 -13.60 1.75
N ILE A 206 0.71 -12.32 1.96
CA ILE A 206 0.18 -11.48 3.03
C ILE A 206 -1.36 -11.47 2.97
N LYS A 207 -1.99 -11.79 4.10
CA LYS A 207 -3.45 -11.76 4.27
C LYS A 207 -3.93 -10.60 5.11
N ASN A 208 -3.14 -10.23 6.10
CA ASN A 208 -3.44 -9.13 6.98
C ASN A 208 -2.17 -8.61 7.66
N MET A 209 -2.35 -7.56 8.44
CA MET A 209 -1.28 -6.83 9.07
C MET A 209 -1.70 -6.40 10.47
N THR A 210 -0.73 -6.37 11.37
CA THR A 210 -0.90 -5.65 12.64
C THR A 210 0.13 -4.53 12.73
N PHE A 211 -0.34 -3.29 12.78
CA PHE A 211 0.50 -2.13 13.07
C PHE A 211 0.60 -1.95 14.57
N ASN A 212 1.82 -1.85 15.10
CA ASN A 212 2.03 -1.39 16.47
C ASN A 212 2.62 0.02 16.43
N ALA A 213 1.87 1.02 16.90
CA ALA A 213 2.27 2.42 16.88
C ALA A 213 2.11 3.04 18.28
N GLY A 214 3.22 3.41 18.89
CA GLY A 214 3.20 3.95 20.25
C GLY A 214 2.69 2.97 21.32
N GLY A 215 2.79 1.66 21.07
CA GLY A 215 2.34 0.61 21.99
C GLY A 215 0.95 0.06 21.70
N GLU A 216 0.14 0.75 20.88
CA GLU A 216 -1.20 0.31 20.48
C GLU A 216 -1.15 -0.53 19.20
N ASN A 217 -1.99 -1.56 19.13
CA ASN A 217 -2.12 -2.44 17.97
C ASN A 217 -3.35 -2.08 17.13
N PHE A 218 -3.17 -1.99 15.82
CA PHE A 218 -4.22 -1.78 14.83
C PHE A 218 -4.19 -2.94 13.84
N TYR A 219 -5.31 -3.65 13.74
CA TYR A 219 -5.49 -4.70 12.75
C TYR A 219 -5.94 -4.10 11.43
N TYR A 220 -5.31 -4.53 10.34
CA TYR A 220 -5.60 -4.04 9.00
C TYR A 220 -5.50 -5.18 7.99
N ALA A 221 -6.57 -5.43 7.23
CA ALA A 221 -6.68 -6.56 6.32
C ALA A 221 -7.13 -6.12 4.91
N PRO A 222 -6.26 -5.41 4.17
CA PRO A 222 -6.55 -4.99 2.81
C PRO A 222 -6.42 -6.17 1.84
N VAL A 223 -6.87 -5.98 0.60
CA VAL A 223 -6.60 -6.95 -0.46
C VAL A 223 -5.19 -6.73 -1.01
N PHE A 224 -4.35 -7.76 -0.90
CA PHE A 224 -3.00 -7.76 -1.45
C PHE A 224 -2.97 -8.25 -2.90
N LYS A 225 -2.17 -7.56 -3.71
CA LYS A 225 -1.74 -7.95 -5.05
C LYS A 225 -0.31 -8.45 -5.00
N THR A 226 0.06 -9.30 -5.95
CA THR A 226 1.36 -9.99 -5.98
C THR A 226 1.93 -9.97 -7.39
N ASP A 227 3.22 -9.71 -7.52
CA ASP A 227 3.95 -9.80 -8.81
C ASP A 227 5.46 -9.98 -8.53
N ASN A 228 6.25 -10.33 -9.54
CA ASN A 228 7.66 -10.66 -9.41
C ASN A 228 8.47 -10.31 -10.66
N GLY A 229 9.77 -10.14 -10.49
CA GLY A 229 10.66 -9.76 -11.58
C GLY A 229 12.10 -9.56 -11.13
N ALA A 230 13.04 -9.83 -12.03
CA ALA A 230 14.49 -9.68 -11.79
C ALA A 230 15.00 -10.36 -10.49
N GLY A 231 14.40 -11.50 -10.12
CA GLY A 231 14.77 -12.26 -8.92
C GLY A 231 14.15 -11.77 -7.61
N ALA A 232 13.26 -10.78 -7.63
CA ALA A 232 12.53 -10.29 -6.45
C ALA A 232 11.02 -10.50 -6.61
N ILE A 233 10.32 -10.56 -5.48
CA ILE A 233 8.86 -10.59 -5.40
C ILE A 233 8.37 -9.30 -4.74
N TRP A 234 7.14 -8.88 -5.04
CA TRP A 234 6.49 -7.80 -4.30
C TRP A 234 5.00 -8.05 -4.09
N GLU A 235 4.56 -7.71 -2.89
CA GLU A 235 3.19 -7.82 -2.40
C GLU A 235 2.72 -6.43 -1.97
N TRP A 236 1.60 -5.93 -2.51
CA TRP A 236 1.15 -4.56 -2.20
C TRP A 236 -0.36 -4.43 -2.10
N SER A 237 -0.79 -3.44 -1.33
CA SER A 237 -2.17 -2.96 -1.27
C SER A 237 -2.23 -1.46 -1.56
N ASP A 238 -3.37 -1.01 -2.06
CA ASP A 238 -3.69 0.39 -2.32
C ASP A 238 -5.20 0.56 -2.11
N ASP A 239 -5.58 0.99 -0.92
CA ASP A 239 -6.98 1.10 -0.49
C ASP A 239 -7.35 2.54 -0.15
N ALA A 240 -8.61 2.88 -0.37
CA ALA A 240 -9.22 4.07 0.19
C ALA A 240 -9.20 4.01 1.72
N VAL A 241 -8.81 5.11 2.37
CA VAL A 241 -8.82 5.19 3.84
C VAL A 241 -10.24 5.42 4.30
N SER A 242 -10.78 4.45 5.04
CA SER A 242 -12.06 4.59 5.73
C SER A 242 -11.92 5.45 6.99
N ASP A 243 -13.06 5.95 7.50
CA ASP A 243 -13.10 6.65 8.79
C ASP A 243 -12.55 5.77 9.94
N ALA A 244 -12.71 4.44 9.86
CA ALA A 244 -12.21 3.50 10.85
C ALA A 244 -10.68 3.31 10.80
N ASP A 245 -10.07 3.49 9.62
CA ASP A 245 -8.62 3.32 9.43
C ASP A 245 -7.84 4.62 9.66
N LEU A 246 -8.49 5.78 9.55
CA LEU A 246 -7.84 7.08 9.71
C LEU A 246 -7.10 7.23 11.06
N PRO A 247 -7.65 6.81 12.22
CA PRO A 247 -6.94 6.84 13.49
C PRO A 247 -5.63 6.03 13.50
N MET A 248 -5.60 4.87 12.81
CA MET A 248 -4.39 4.06 12.66
C MET A 248 -3.29 4.85 11.94
N LEU A 249 -3.62 5.49 10.81
CA LEU A 249 -2.66 6.28 10.04
C LEU A 249 -2.10 7.45 10.87
N ILE A 250 -2.99 8.14 11.61
CA ILE A 250 -2.61 9.23 12.51
C ILE A 250 -1.65 8.71 13.60
N LYS A 251 -1.93 7.55 14.19
CA LYS A 251 -1.07 6.97 15.22
C LYS A 251 0.30 6.59 14.67
N ILE A 252 0.35 5.93 13.50
CA ILE A 252 1.61 5.59 12.82
C ILE A 252 2.44 6.86 12.59
N ALA A 253 1.83 7.92 12.06
CA ALA A 253 2.49 9.16 11.69
C ALA A 253 2.99 9.99 12.89
N THR A 254 2.33 9.89 14.04
CA THR A 254 2.61 10.73 15.23
C THR A 254 3.43 10.02 16.31
N SER A 255 3.48 8.68 16.28
CA SER A 255 4.18 7.89 17.29
C SER A 255 5.71 8.06 17.25
N LYS A 256 6.36 7.81 18.41
CA LYS A 256 7.83 7.77 18.48
C LYS A 256 8.42 6.53 17.79
N LYS A 257 7.71 5.41 17.77
CA LYS A 257 8.11 4.18 17.09
C LYS A 257 6.85 3.52 16.54
N ALA A 258 6.94 3.03 15.31
CA ALA A 258 5.93 2.21 14.69
C ALA A 258 6.59 1.02 14.01
N LYS A 259 5.93 -0.13 14.07
CA LYS A 259 6.32 -1.36 13.39
C LYS A 259 5.07 -2.00 12.80
N VAL A 260 5.28 -2.86 11.82
CA VAL A 260 4.21 -3.61 11.18
C VAL A 260 4.60 -5.08 11.15
N LYS A 261 3.65 -5.93 11.53
CA LYS A 261 3.73 -7.37 11.37
C LYS A 261 2.89 -7.72 10.15
N TYR A 262 3.53 -8.14 9.07
CA TYR A 262 2.89 -8.73 7.90
C TYR A 262 2.60 -10.20 8.21
N GLU A 263 1.33 -10.58 8.20
CA GLU A 263 0.88 -11.96 8.46
C GLU A 263 0.54 -12.61 7.11
N GLY A 264 1.38 -13.55 6.70
CA GLY A 264 1.20 -14.35 5.49
C GLY A 264 0.42 -15.64 5.74
N ASP A 265 0.38 -16.50 4.72
CA ASP A 265 -0.33 -17.79 4.79
C ASP A 265 0.30 -18.74 5.82
N LYS A 266 1.63 -18.77 5.90
CA LYS A 266 2.38 -19.68 6.79
C LYS A 266 3.33 -18.96 7.74
N TYR A 267 3.83 -17.80 7.33
CA TYR A 267 4.89 -17.07 8.01
C TYR A 267 4.52 -15.61 8.18
N PHE A 268 5.26 -14.93 9.05
CA PHE A 268 5.11 -13.51 9.27
C PHE A 268 6.45 -12.79 9.19
N LYS A 269 6.39 -11.50 8.92
CA LYS A 269 7.56 -10.61 9.01
C LYS A 269 7.22 -9.38 9.82
N VAL A 270 8.04 -9.08 10.83
CA VAL A 270 7.98 -7.81 11.55
C VAL A 270 9.04 -6.87 11.01
N VAL A 271 8.64 -5.67 10.63
CA VAL A 271 9.56 -4.60 10.22
C VAL A 271 9.25 -3.31 10.95
N ASN A 272 10.27 -2.48 11.15
CA ASN A 272 10.07 -1.13 11.64
C ASN A 272 9.57 -0.24 10.50
N ILE A 273 8.59 0.61 10.79
CA ILE A 273 8.21 1.69 9.88
C ILE A 273 9.22 2.81 10.08
N SER A 274 9.96 3.13 9.03
CA SER A 274 11.05 4.08 9.12
C SER A 274 10.57 5.49 9.48
N LYS A 275 11.48 6.32 10.00
CA LYS A 275 11.16 7.72 10.29
C LYS A 275 10.85 8.55 9.07
N ALA A 276 11.44 8.23 7.92
CA ALA A 276 11.08 8.86 6.66
C ALA A 276 9.65 8.51 6.22
N GLN A 277 9.25 7.23 6.32
CA GLN A 277 7.87 6.81 6.02
C GLN A 277 6.86 7.46 6.96
N GLN A 278 7.12 7.47 8.28
CA GLN A 278 6.25 8.15 9.26
C GLN A 278 6.13 9.65 8.94
N LEU A 279 7.24 10.31 8.57
CA LEU A 279 7.24 11.72 8.20
C LEU A 279 6.49 11.98 6.88
N ALA A 280 6.66 11.13 5.87
CA ALA A 280 5.93 11.22 4.60
C ALA A 280 4.42 11.07 4.84
N LEU A 281 4.02 10.06 5.62
CA LEU A 281 2.63 9.86 6.03
C LEU A 281 2.09 11.08 6.78
N LYS A 282 2.85 11.63 7.73
CA LYS A 282 2.46 12.85 8.45
C LYS A 282 2.23 14.04 7.54
N LYS A 283 3.12 14.29 6.58
CA LYS A 283 2.97 15.40 5.62
C LYS A 283 1.74 15.21 4.73
N GLN A 284 1.46 13.98 4.32
CA GLN A 284 0.28 13.68 3.51
C GLN A 284 -1.02 13.87 4.30
N LEU A 285 -1.05 13.46 5.57
CA LEU A 285 -2.16 13.80 6.47
C LEU A 285 -2.31 15.32 6.67
N GLN A 286 -1.20 16.07 6.76
CA GLN A 286 -1.26 17.53 6.83
C GLN A 286 -1.82 18.17 5.55
N ILE A 287 -1.43 17.67 4.38
CA ILE A 287 -2.00 18.14 3.10
C ILE A 287 -3.48 17.81 3.04
N TYR A 288 -3.86 16.57 3.33
CA TYR A 288 -5.26 16.11 3.32
C TYR A 288 -6.13 16.98 4.24
N LYS A 289 -5.70 17.18 5.50
CA LYS A 289 -6.40 18.07 6.44
C LYS A 289 -6.49 19.51 5.93
N GLY A 290 -5.43 20.05 5.33
CA GLY A 290 -5.46 21.40 4.76
C GLY A 290 -6.43 21.55 3.59
N LEU A 291 -6.57 20.52 2.75
CA LEU A 291 -7.57 20.47 1.67
C LEU A 291 -9.00 20.37 2.21
N LEU A 292 -9.23 19.60 3.28
CA LEU A 292 -10.52 19.56 3.97
C LEU A 292 -10.89 20.93 4.55
N LEU A 293 -9.91 21.64 5.11
CA LEU A 293 -10.02 23.01 5.63
C LEU A 293 -10.03 24.11 4.55
N LYS A 294 -9.99 23.74 3.26
CA LYS A 294 -10.01 24.66 2.11
C LYS A 294 -8.86 25.67 2.08
N TYR A 295 -7.67 25.29 2.56
CA TYR A 295 -6.48 26.16 2.55
C TYR A 295 -5.85 26.35 1.16
N ASP A 296 -6.36 25.63 0.16
CA ASP A 296 -6.03 25.76 -1.25
C ASP A 296 -6.79 26.90 -1.95
N LYS A 297 -7.87 27.40 -1.34
CA LYS A 297 -8.66 28.53 -1.83
C LYS A 297 -8.08 29.88 -1.39
#